data_AF-A0A425WI21-F1
#
_entry.id   AF-A0A425WI21-F1
#
_cell.length_a   1.000
_cell.length_b   1.000
_cell.length_c   1.000
_cell.angle_alpha   90.00
_cell.angle_beta   90.00
_cell.angle_gamma   90.00
#
_symmetry.space_group_name_H-M   'P 1'
#
loop_
_entity.id
_entity.type
_entity.pdbx_description
1 polymer ?
#
loop_
_entity_poly.entity_id
_entity_poly.type
_entity_poly.pdbx_seq_one_letter_code
_entity_poly.pdbx_strand_id
1 'polypeptide(L)'
;MATDAIIIRLKQSNEQEVGDITRVVGLMPARHMADIINVLDLEANPRNSRLGSVTDDIERSIENDENGTGQKLFPLKSKGVLIATSRFTRLDRGRYKLSFGDLSVEGILDGGHNTLAIGRYILDQAETFAGKPKPRKRDVSLWADFKKVWNSERSDIATYLDAISDSRDALKSEGIGTLNFDVPVELLLPLKPEDPECLETFHSSLLEICDARNNNAQLTAGTKGNKEGLFDSFKALFEEKDPVFAKKISWKTNDGGTIDSRSLVALAWIPLSLTTWVEGSDKIVELPKPMSIYSGKGSCLERYLDLMRDPHISSANTNGNEKELHDLQVLSALKVAVDLPKLFDLIYINFPDYYNKDGSYGKITAVKGMQHKDKDKKNAKPYYTPYYGMTCNQPVPDGFIYPLVYGLRACMKRNKNDRIEWALDPFDFIESDEFSSAAADYCGVIRQSDYDPQKVGKGSFSYSAALTGLKLAAIDYRADCEQ
;
A
#
# COMPACT_ATOMS: atom_id res chain seq x y z
N MET A 1 -1.39 -3.01 23.00
CA MET A 1 -0.42 -3.16 24.11
C MET A 1 0.35 -1.86 24.21
N ALA A 2 0.56 -1.31 25.40
CA ALA A 2 1.33 -0.06 25.53
C ALA A 2 2.78 -0.30 25.10
N THR A 3 3.34 0.62 24.30
CA THR A 3 4.75 0.54 23.93
C THR A 3 5.66 0.83 25.12
N ASP A 4 6.92 0.40 25.02
CA ASP A 4 7.97 0.88 25.93
C ASP A 4 8.02 2.41 25.94
N ALA A 5 8.18 2.99 27.13
CA ALA A 5 8.21 4.43 27.29
C ALA A 5 9.57 5.00 26.84
N ILE A 6 9.54 6.04 26.02
CA ILE A 6 10.74 6.76 25.57
C ILE A 6 10.89 8.08 26.33
N ILE A 7 12.13 8.52 26.56
CA ILE A 7 12.42 9.83 27.16
C ILE A 7 13.12 10.69 26.13
N ILE A 8 12.46 11.77 25.73
CA ILE A 8 13.06 12.79 24.86
C ILE A 8 13.39 14.04 25.66
N ARG A 9 14.32 14.85 25.14
CA ARG A 9 14.65 16.17 25.69
C ARG A 9 14.56 17.24 24.61
N LEU A 10 13.69 18.21 24.82
CA LEU A 10 13.55 19.38 23.97
C LEU A 10 14.28 20.57 24.61
N LYS A 11 15.28 21.08 23.91
CA LYS A 11 15.95 22.36 24.19
C LYS A 11 15.20 23.47 23.48
N GLN A 12 15.32 24.71 23.98
CA GLN A 12 14.71 25.89 23.35
C GLN A 12 13.23 25.66 23.00
N SER A 13 12.50 24.99 23.89
CA SER A 13 11.14 24.57 23.64
C SER A 13 10.14 25.68 23.97
N ASN A 14 9.07 25.76 23.18
CA ASN A 14 7.92 26.61 23.46
C ASN A 14 6.63 25.80 23.30
N GLU A 15 5.59 26.22 24.01
CA GLU A 15 4.29 25.56 24.03
C GLU A 15 3.21 26.48 23.51
N GLN A 16 2.27 25.89 22.78
CA GLN A 16 1.13 26.58 22.21
C GLN A 16 -0.10 25.67 22.36
N GLU A 17 -1.18 26.20 22.89
CA GLU A 17 -2.46 25.51 22.97
C GLU A 17 -3.33 25.92 21.78
N VAL A 18 -3.91 24.93 21.09
CA VAL A 18 -4.83 25.14 19.96
C VAL A 18 -5.97 24.12 20.09
N GLY A 19 -7.15 24.60 20.49
CA GLY A 19 -8.27 23.71 20.84
C GLY A 19 -7.85 22.75 21.96
N ASP A 20 -8.11 21.46 21.76
CA ASP A 20 -7.78 20.39 22.71
C ASP A 20 -6.36 19.82 22.55
N ILE A 21 -5.48 20.53 21.83
CA ILE A 21 -4.12 20.09 21.54
C ILE A 21 -3.10 21.08 22.12
N THR A 22 -2.19 20.56 22.95
CA THR A 22 -0.93 21.22 23.30
C THR A 22 0.13 20.86 22.27
N ARG A 23 0.65 21.88 21.59
CA ARG A 23 1.78 21.78 20.65
C ARG A 23 3.05 22.26 21.32
N VAL A 24 4.03 21.38 21.47
CA VAL A 24 5.38 21.71 21.97
C VAL A 24 6.36 21.70 20.79
N VAL A 25 7.01 22.82 20.52
CA VAL A 25 8.05 22.92 19.47
C VAL A 25 9.39 23.12 20.15
N GLY A 26 10.40 22.32 19.79
CA GLY A 26 11.73 22.46 20.36
C GLY A 26 12.82 21.72 19.57
N LEU A 27 14.05 21.78 20.08
CA LEU A 27 15.22 21.17 19.47
C LEU A 27 15.68 19.96 20.27
N MET A 28 15.73 18.79 19.65
CA MET A 28 16.08 17.52 20.28
C MET A 28 17.48 17.06 19.86
N PRO A 29 18.38 16.71 20.81
CA PRO A 29 19.65 16.08 20.45
C PRO A 29 19.45 14.82 19.60
N ALA A 30 20.18 14.71 18.48
CA ALA A 30 19.97 13.65 17.49
C ALA A 30 20.05 12.23 18.04
N ARG A 31 20.84 11.98 19.10
CA ARG A 31 20.91 10.67 19.77
C ARG A 31 19.54 10.12 20.21
N HIS A 32 18.60 10.99 20.60
CA HIS A 32 17.26 10.56 21.04
C HIS A 32 16.38 10.08 19.88
N MET A 33 16.79 10.29 18.62
CA MET A 33 16.13 9.66 17.48
C MET A 33 16.28 8.14 17.49
N ALA A 34 17.37 7.59 18.05
CA ALA A 34 17.51 6.15 18.16
C ALA A 34 16.45 5.54 19.08
N ASP A 35 16.15 6.18 20.21
CA ASP A 35 15.08 5.77 21.12
C ASP A 35 13.71 5.78 20.44
N ILE A 36 13.44 6.82 19.64
CA ILE A 36 12.22 6.94 18.84
C ILE A 36 12.13 5.82 17.81
N ILE A 37 13.19 5.58 17.01
CA ILE A 37 13.20 4.54 15.96
C ILE A 37 13.16 3.13 16.57
N ASN A 38 13.65 2.94 17.80
CA ASN A 38 13.57 1.66 18.49
C ASN A 38 12.13 1.28 18.86
N VAL A 39 11.29 2.26 19.18
CA VAL A 39 9.92 2.03 19.66
C VAL A 39 8.87 2.23 18.58
N LEU A 40 9.06 3.20 17.69
CA LEU A 40 8.07 3.59 16.69
C LEU A 40 8.35 3.02 15.30
N ASP A 41 7.26 2.84 14.57
CA ASP A 41 7.21 2.64 13.12
C ASP A 41 6.44 3.81 12.47
N LEU A 42 6.15 3.74 11.17
CA LEU A 42 5.36 4.73 10.44
C LEU A 42 3.87 4.35 10.34
N GLU A 43 3.37 3.48 11.22
CA GLU A 43 1.98 2.99 11.23
C GLU A 43 0.95 4.12 11.29
N ALA A 44 1.18 5.10 12.17
CA ALA A 44 0.40 6.32 12.30
C ALA A 44 0.36 7.14 11.01
N ASN A 45 1.40 7.03 10.18
CA ASN A 45 1.49 7.73 8.91
C ASN A 45 0.70 7.00 7.80
N PRO A 46 -0.04 7.72 6.95
CA PRO A 46 -0.66 7.14 5.77
C PRO A 46 0.38 6.70 4.71
N ARG A 47 1.63 7.17 4.79
CA ARG A 47 2.71 6.82 3.85
C ARG A 47 3.90 6.17 4.55
N ASN A 48 4.56 5.27 3.83
CA ASN A 48 5.92 4.86 4.15
C ASN A 48 6.94 5.77 3.44
N SER A 49 8.07 6.02 4.10
CA SER A 49 9.17 6.79 3.52
C SER A 49 10.07 5.94 2.63
N ARG A 50 10.66 6.58 1.62
CA ARG A 50 11.64 5.98 0.72
C ARG A 50 12.82 6.93 0.54
N LEU A 51 14.02 6.38 0.42
CA LEU A 51 15.21 7.13 0.05
C LEU A 51 15.05 7.75 -1.35
N GLY A 52 15.45 9.01 -1.48
CA GLY A 52 15.39 9.80 -2.70
C GLY A 52 16.15 11.11 -2.55
N SER A 53 15.94 12.06 -3.45
CA SER A 53 16.63 13.35 -3.41
C SER A 53 16.40 14.10 -2.09
N VAL A 54 15.18 14.04 -1.54
CA VAL A 54 14.85 14.71 -0.28
C VAL A 54 15.67 14.14 0.89
N THR A 55 15.77 12.81 1.01
CA THR A 55 16.58 12.20 2.07
C THR A 55 18.06 12.47 1.86
N ASP A 56 18.53 12.46 0.61
CA ASP A 56 19.93 12.79 0.27
C ASP A 56 20.29 14.24 0.65
N ASP A 57 19.37 15.20 0.48
CA ASP A 57 19.57 16.60 0.88
C ASP A 57 19.53 16.80 2.41
N ILE A 58 18.70 16.01 3.11
CA ILE A 58 18.64 15.99 4.58
C ILE A 58 19.96 15.43 5.14
N GLU A 59 20.44 14.28 4.63
CA GLU A 59 21.71 13.68 5.03
C GLU A 59 22.89 14.64 4.81
N ARG A 60 22.95 15.28 3.63
CA ARG A 60 23.96 16.32 3.35
C ARG A 60 23.90 17.48 4.35
N SER A 61 22.70 17.88 4.77
CA SER A 61 22.52 18.94 5.76
C SER A 61 22.99 18.50 7.15
N ILE A 62 22.75 17.24 7.52
CA ILE A 62 23.26 16.64 8.76
C ILE A 62 24.79 16.60 8.74
N GLU A 63 25.40 16.09 7.66
CA GLU A 63 26.86 16.00 7.51
C GLU A 63 27.55 17.37 7.64
N ASN A 64 26.93 18.41 7.10
CA ASN A 64 27.44 19.79 7.23
C ASN A 64 27.43 20.29 8.68
N ASP A 65 26.37 20.00 9.43
CA ASP A 65 26.23 20.42 10.83
C ASP A 65 27.08 19.57 11.79
N GLU A 66 27.26 18.28 11.49
CA GLU A 66 28.13 17.38 12.25
C GLU A 66 29.59 17.79 12.14
N ASN A 67 30.06 17.96 10.89
CA ASN A 67 31.47 18.16 10.58
C ASN A 67 31.90 19.63 10.58
N GLY A 68 30.94 20.55 10.51
CA GLY A 68 31.19 21.98 10.46
C GLY A 68 31.58 22.58 11.80
N THR A 69 32.50 23.55 11.78
CA THR A 69 32.79 24.44 12.92
C THR A 69 31.91 25.70 12.93
N GLY A 70 31.09 25.87 11.88
CA GLY A 70 30.19 27.01 11.68
C GLY A 70 28.86 26.89 12.43
N GLN A 71 27.90 27.74 12.05
CA GLN A 71 26.55 27.70 12.60
C GLN A 71 25.84 26.40 12.19
N LYS A 72 25.21 25.75 13.17
CA LYS A 72 24.40 24.55 12.96
C LYS A 72 23.02 24.94 12.47
N LEU A 73 22.79 24.81 11.17
CA LEU A 73 21.61 25.29 10.48
C LEU A 73 20.60 24.19 10.14
N PHE A 74 20.89 22.92 10.46
CA PHE A 74 19.98 21.80 10.24
C PHE A 74 18.58 22.06 10.83
N PRO A 75 18.43 22.59 12.07
CA PRO A 75 17.12 22.97 12.61
C PRO A 75 16.30 23.94 11.75
N LEU A 76 16.96 24.77 10.93
CA LEU A 76 16.32 25.76 10.07
C LEU A 76 16.13 25.26 8.63
N LYS A 77 16.88 24.22 8.23
CA LYS A 77 16.82 23.60 6.91
C LYS A 77 15.83 22.43 6.84
N SER A 78 15.50 21.84 8.00
CA SER A 78 14.57 20.70 8.09
C SER A 78 13.21 21.14 8.64
N LYS A 79 12.14 20.48 8.15
CA LYS A 79 10.80 20.56 8.74
C LYS A 79 10.72 19.84 10.09
N GLY A 80 11.73 19.03 10.45
CA GLY A 80 11.76 18.30 11.70
C GLY A 80 10.87 17.07 11.73
N VAL A 81 10.75 16.50 12.92
CA VAL A 81 9.93 15.31 13.17
C VAL A 81 8.69 15.73 13.94
N LEU A 82 7.51 15.30 13.47
CA LEU A 82 6.23 15.53 14.14
C LEU A 82 5.83 14.26 14.87
N ILE A 83 5.66 14.34 16.18
CA ILE A 83 5.32 13.22 17.05
C ILE A 83 4.00 13.54 17.77
N ALA A 84 3.10 12.57 17.86
CA ALA A 84 1.86 12.71 18.65
C ALA A 84 1.67 11.53 19.59
N THR A 85 1.17 11.80 20.80
CA THR A 85 0.80 10.77 21.78
C THR A 85 -0.24 11.31 22.77
N SER A 86 -1.17 10.46 23.19
CA SER A 86 -2.10 10.75 24.29
C SER A 86 -1.50 10.50 25.67
N ARG A 87 -0.40 9.74 25.78
CA ARG A 87 0.15 9.26 27.06
C ARG A 87 1.55 9.79 27.30
N PHE A 88 1.64 10.84 28.11
CA PHE A 88 2.90 11.50 28.42
C PHE A 88 3.05 11.89 29.89
N THR A 89 4.29 12.14 30.30
CA THR A 89 4.61 12.78 31.57
C THR A 89 5.67 13.85 31.33
N ARG A 90 5.39 15.07 31.78
CA ARG A 90 6.36 16.17 31.79
C ARG A 90 7.38 15.91 32.89
N LEU A 91 8.66 16.01 32.55
CA LEU A 91 9.78 15.85 33.46
C LEU A 91 10.63 17.14 33.48
N ASP A 92 11.53 17.25 34.45
CA ASP A 92 12.38 18.44 34.57
C ASP A 92 13.28 18.66 33.35
N ARG A 93 13.61 19.93 33.09
CA ARG A 93 14.59 20.39 32.08
C ARG A 93 14.18 20.09 30.63
N GLY A 94 12.90 20.26 30.33
CA GLY A 94 12.34 20.06 28.99
C GLY A 94 12.34 18.59 28.56
N ARG A 95 12.26 17.66 29.53
CA ARG A 95 12.20 16.23 29.25
C ARG A 95 10.74 15.77 29.24
N TYR A 96 10.44 14.83 28.35
CA TYR A 96 9.12 14.24 28.22
C TYR A 96 9.27 12.72 28.20
N LYS A 97 8.55 12.04 29.09
CA LYS A 97 8.37 10.59 29.01
C LYS A 97 7.12 10.35 28.17
N LEU A 98 7.27 9.66 27.05
CA LEU A 98 6.19 9.38 26.09
C LEU A 98 5.93 7.88 26.04
N SER A 99 4.68 7.50 25.90
CA SER A 99 4.25 6.13 25.60
C SER A 99 3.12 6.19 24.60
N PHE A 100 2.88 5.14 23.81
CA PHE A 100 1.90 5.18 22.74
C PHE A 100 0.79 4.19 23.02
N GLY A 101 -0.45 4.68 23.01
CA GLY A 101 -1.65 3.90 23.28
C GLY A 101 -2.10 3.11 22.06
N ASP A 102 -2.24 3.82 20.95
CA ASP A 102 -2.68 3.31 19.66
C ASP A 102 -1.70 3.74 18.56
N LEU A 103 -0.81 2.83 18.15
CA LEU A 103 0.20 3.10 17.11
C LEU A 103 -0.41 3.30 15.71
N SER A 104 -1.69 2.96 15.54
CA SER A 104 -2.41 3.26 14.30
C SER A 104 -2.69 4.75 14.17
N VAL A 105 -2.67 5.56 15.22
CA VAL A 105 -2.92 7.02 15.12
C VAL A 105 -1.84 7.86 15.80
N GLU A 106 -1.16 7.32 16.80
CA GLU A 106 -0.08 7.96 17.54
C GLU A 106 1.30 7.51 17.06
N GLY A 107 2.28 8.39 17.09
CA GLY A 107 3.65 8.11 16.66
C GLY A 107 4.20 9.21 15.77
N ILE A 108 4.92 8.83 14.72
CA ILE A 108 5.55 9.75 13.76
C ILE A 108 4.54 10.14 12.68
N LEU A 109 4.21 11.44 12.59
CA LEU A 109 3.17 11.97 11.71
C LEU A 109 3.70 12.75 10.51
N ASP A 110 4.94 13.24 10.53
CA ASP A 110 5.60 13.72 9.31
C ASP A 110 6.03 12.50 8.49
N GLY A 111 5.88 12.50 7.16
CA GLY A 111 5.95 11.34 6.23
C GLY A 111 7.21 10.47 6.21
N GLY A 112 7.97 10.37 7.31
CA GLY A 112 9.04 9.43 7.58
C GLY A 112 10.38 9.81 6.97
N HIS A 113 10.43 10.75 6.01
CA HIS A 113 11.67 11.07 5.28
C HIS A 113 12.76 11.65 6.19
N ASN A 114 12.42 12.56 7.12
CA ASN A 114 13.37 13.08 8.10
C ASN A 114 13.87 11.97 9.02
N THR A 115 12.94 11.17 9.57
CA THR A 115 13.27 10.04 10.44
C THR A 115 14.15 9.01 9.73
N LEU A 116 13.82 8.66 8.48
CA LEU A 116 14.59 7.71 7.67
C LEU A 116 15.99 8.23 7.38
N ALA A 117 16.14 9.48 6.97
CA ALA A 117 17.45 10.10 6.70
C ALA A 117 18.31 10.19 7.97
N ILE A 118 17.74 10.63 9.10
CA ILE A 118 18.47 10.69 10.38
C ILE A 118 18.83 9.29 10.86
N GLY A 119 17.90 8.34 10.80
CA GLY A 119 18.13 6.95 11.16
C GLY A 119 19.20 6.28 10.29
N ARG A 120 19.17 6.55 8.98
CA ARG A 120 20.16 6.06 8.03
C ARG A 120 21.56 6.58 8.35
N TYR A 121 21.67 7.87 8.65
CA TYR A 121 22.92 8.50 9.10
C TYR A 121 23.45 7.85 10.39
N ILE A 122 22.59 7.66 11.40
CA ILE A 122 22.97 6.99 12.66
C ILE A 122 23.47 5.56 12.40
N LEU A 123 22.75 4.79 11.59
CA LEU A 123 23.12 3.43 11.22
C LEU A 123 24.48 3.37 10.51
N ASP A 124 24.75 4.31 9.60
CA ASP A 124 26.04 4.41 8.92
C ASP A 124 27.20 4.69 9.88
N GLN A 125 27.00 5.55 10.88
CA GLN A 125 28.03 5.82 11.89
C GLN A 125 28.25 4.62 12.81
N ALA A 126 27.17 3.96 13.22
CA ALA A 126 27.24 2.77 14.08
C ALA A 126 27.96 1.60 13.40
N GLU A 127 27.68 1.33 12.13
CA GLU A 127 28.38 0.27 11.41
C GLU A 127 29.85 0.60 11.16
N THR A 128 30.15 1.86 10.84
CA THR A 128 31.55 2.31 10.70
C THR A 128 32.30 2.11 12.01
N PHE A 129 31.69 2.45 13.14
CA PHE A 129 32.24 2.21 14.48
C PHE A 129 32.42 0.72 14.79
N ALA A 130 31.50 -0.14 14.37
CA ALA A 130 31.60 -1.60 14.51
C ALA A 130 32.60 -2.25 13.52
N GLY A 131 33.25 -1.48 12.64
CA GLY A 131 34.14 -2.01 11.60
C GLY A 131 33.41 -2.77 10.49
N LYS A 132 32.10 -2.55 10.33
CA LYS A 132 31.24 -3.18 9.32
C LYS A 132 31.12 -2.31 8.06
N PRO A 133 30.91 -2.91 6.88
CA PRO A 133 30.63 -2.15 5.67
C PRO A 133 29.23 -1.54 5.74
N LYS A 134 29.12 -0.25 5.42
CA LYS A 134 27.83 0.47 5.36
C LYS A 134 26.75 -0.29 4.58
N PRO A 135 25.47 -0.22 4.96
CA PRO A 135 24.39 -0.86 4.24
C PRO A 135 24.29 -0.31 2.82
N ARG A 136 24.03 -1.19 1.85
CA ARG A 136 23.81 -0.73 0.47
C ARG A 136 22.50 0.04 0.42
N LYS A 137 22.48 1.20 -0.26
CA LYS A 137 21.29 2.07 -0.39
C LYS A 137 20.02 1.33 -0.79
N ARG A 138 20.12 0.28 -1.63
CA ARG A 138 18.98 -0.55 -2.06
C ARG A 138 18.36 -1.37 -0.92
N ASP A 139 19.18 -1.84 0.02
CA ASP A 139 18.79 -2.74 1.12
C ASP A 139 18.11 -1.96 2.27
N VAL A 140 18.17 -0.62 2.24
CA VAL A 140 17.56 0.30 3.22
C VAL A 140 16.76 1.41 2.51
N SER A 141 16.33 1.14 1.28
CA SER A 141 15.68 2.15 0.44
C SER A 141 14.25 2.46 0.88
N LEU A 142 13.54 1.47 1.41
CA LEU A 142 12.20 1.61 1.98
C LEU A 142 12.30 1.57 3.50
N TRP A 143 11.39 2.28 4.17
CA TRP A 143 11.32 2.27 5.64
C TRP A 143 11.26 0.86 6.23
N ALA A 144 10.44 -0.03 5.66
CA ALA A 144 10.31 -1.40 6.14
C ALA A 144 11.63 -2.20 6.06
N ASP A 145 12.43 -1.98 5.02
CA ASP A 145 13.73 -2.66 4.88
C ASP A 145 14.78 -2.02 5.78
N PHE A 146 14.78 -0.69 5.88
CA PHE A 146 15.58 0.04 6.86
C PHE A 146 15.31 -0.45 8.29
N LYS A 147 14.04 -0.62 8.69
CA LYS A 147 13.67 -1.12 10.02
C LYS A 147 14.15 -2.55 10.28
N LYS A 148 14.17 -3.43 9.28
CA LYS A 148 14.75 -4.78 9.41
C LYS A 148 16.24 -4.71 9.73
N VAL A 149 16.99 -3.90 8.98
CA VAL A 149 18.44 -3.71 9.20
C VAL A 149 18.69 -3.00 10.54
N TRP A 150 17.95 -1.95 10.84
CA TRP A 150 18.02 -1.26 12.14
C TRP A 150 17.83 -2.24 13.30
N ASN A 151 16.84 -3.13 13.21
CA ASN A 151 16.57 -4.12 14.23
C ASN A 151 17.68 -5.18 14.35
N SER A 152 18.32 -5.59 13.25
CA SER A 152 19.46 -6.53 13.31
C SER A 152 20.71 -5.89 13.92
N GLU A 153 20.91 -4.58 13.69
CA GLU A 153 22.10 -3.85 14.15
C GLU A 153 21.87 -3.08 15.47
N ARG A 154 20.77 -3.31 16.20
CA ARG A 154 20.44 -2.58 17.45
C ARG A 154 21.57 -2.61 18.49
N SER A 155 22.27 -3.73 18.62
CA SER A 155 23.39 -3.88 19.56
C SER A 155 24.55 -2.96 19.22
N ASP A 156 24.86 -2.83 17.93
CA ASP A 156 25.97 -1.97 17.46
C ASP A 156 25.59 -0.51 17.59
N ILE A 157 24.34 -0.16 17.27
CA ILE A 157 23.81 1.19 17.49
C ILE A 157 23.91 1.58 18.96
N ALA A 158 23.50 0.70 19.89
CA ALA A 158 23.61 0.96 21.33
C ALA A 158 25.07 1.18 21.76
N THR A 159 25.98 0.29 21.34
CA THR A 159 27.41 0.39 21.65
C THR A 159 28.03 1.68 21.12
N TYR A 160 27.65 2.08 19.90
CA TYR A 160 28.05 3.36 19.30
C TYR A 160 27.54 4.56 20.10
N LEU A 161 26.28 4.56 20.52
CA LEU A 161 25.70 5.64 21.32
C LEU A 161 26.36 5.78 22.69
N ASP A 162 26.73 4.67 23.33
CA ASP A 162 27.52 4.67 24.56
C ASP A 162 28.92 5.27 24.30
N ALA A 163 29.59 4.87 23.22
CA ALA A 163 30.89 5.40 22.84
C ALA A 163 30.89 6.92 22.55
N ILE A 164 29.79 7.48 22.05
CA ILE A 164 29.65 8.95 21.88
C ILE A 164 29.74 9.67 23.24
N SER A 165 29.21 9.05 24.30
CA SER A 165 29.20 9.63 25.65
C SER A 165 30.58 9.57 26.29
N ASP A 166 31.34 8.50 26.03
CA ASP A 166 32.60 8.22 26.72
C ASP A 166 33.85 8.68 25.95
N SER A 167 33.84 8.62 24.62
CA SER A 167 35.06 8.68 23.77
C SER A 167 34.90 9.59 22.55
N ARG A 168 34.25 10.74 22.71
CA ARG A 168 33.86 11.62 21.58
C ARG A 168 35.02 12.08 20.68
N ASP A 169 36.16 12.43 21.26
CA ASP A 169 37.31 12.93 20.50
C ASP A 169 38.01 11.81 19.71
N ALA A 170 38.02 10.58 20.23
CA ALA A 170 38.53 9.40 19.52
C ALA A 170 37.68 9.10 18.28
N LEU A 171 36.35 9.09 18.42
CA LEU A 171 35.43 8.89 17.29
C LEU A 171 35.67 9.90 16.17
N LYS A 172 35.82 11.18 16.51
CA LYS A 172 36.11 12.23 15.52
C LYS A 172 37.44 12.00 14.80
N SER A 173 38.47 11.53 15.52
CA SER A 173 39.78 11.25 14.91
C SER A 173 39.73 10.11 13.90
N GLU A 174 38.78 9.19 14.06
CA GLU A 174 38.51 8.08 13.14
C GLU A 174 37.51 8.46 12.02
N GLY A 175 37.07 9.72 11.98
CA GLY A 175 36.08 10.19 11.00
C GLY A 175 34.65 9.70 11.28
N ILE A 176 34.38 9.19 12.48
CA ILE A 176 33.07 8.73 12.91
C ILE A 176 32.31 9.92 13.52
N GLY A 177 31.11 10.16 13.00
CA GLY A 177 30.19 11.19 13.50
C GLY A 177 29.82 10.94 14.96
N THR A 178 29.48 11.99 15.68
CA THR A 178 29.17 11.98 17.12
C THR A 178 27.77 12.51 17.43
N LEU A 179 26.91 12.52 16.42
CA LEU A 179 25.53 13.02 16.46
C LEU A 179 25.43 14.41 17.08
N ASN A 180 26.39 15.27 16.73
CA ASN A 180 26.53 16.63 17.20
C ASN A 180 25.64 17.59 16.42
N PHE A 181 24.36 17.31 16.32
CA PHE A 181 23.35 18.20 15.75
C PHE A 181 22.03 18.07 16.53
N ASP A 182 21.16 19.07 16.40
CA ASP A 182 19.84 19.07 17.01
C ASP A 182 18.77 18.93 15.93
N VAL A 183 17.76 18.10 16.18
CA VAL A 183 16.61 17.83 15.30
C VAL A 183 15.46 18.73 15.74
N PRO A 184 14.84 19.52 14.85
CA PRO A 184 13.62 20.22 15.19
C PRO A 184 12.51 19.18 15.41
N VAL A 185 11.82 19.27 16.53
CA VAL A 185 10.74 18.36 16.91
C VAL A 185 9.51 19.18 17.25
N GLU A 186 8.39 18.71 16.75
CA GLU A 186 7.07 19.16 17.15
C GLU A 186 6.33 17.99 17.81
N LEU A 187 5.88 18.19 19.03
CA LEU A 187 5.19 17.20 19.84
C LEU A 187 3.75 17.66 20.07
N LEU A 188 2.78 16.84 19.66
CA LEU A 188 1.36 17.07 19.88
C LEU A 188 0.88 16.20 21.04
N LEU A 189 0.27 16.85 22.02
CA LEU A 189 -0.22 16.25 23.26
C LEU A 189 -1.68 16.69 23.46
N PRO A 190 -2.58 15.86 23.99
CA PRO A 190 -3.90 16.33 24.40
C PRO A 190 -3.77 17.36 25.54
N LEU A 191 -4.63 18.38 25.53
CA LEU A 191 -4.66 19.41 26.55
C LEU A 191 -5.05 18.83 27.92
N LYS A 192 -6.02 17.91 27.93
CA LYS A 192 -6.53 17.22 29.12
C LYS A 192 -6.54 15.70 28.86
N PRO A 193 -5.42 15.00 29.04
CA PRO A 193 -5.33 13.56 28.77
C PRO A 193 -6.29 12.70 29.61
N GLU A 194 -6.78 13.22 30.73
CA GLU A 194 -7.78 12.58 31.58
C GLU A 194 -9.24 12.72 31.10
N ASP A 195 -9.51 13.60 30.13
CA ASP A 195 -10.84 13.89 29.62
C ASP A 195 -11.14 13.06 28.34
N PRO A 196 -12.12 12.13 28.36
CA PRO A 196 -12.44 11.29 27.21
C PRO A 196 -12.83 12.08 25.94
N GLU A 197 -13.54 13.19 26.07
CA GLU A 197 -13.99 14.00 24.92
C GLU A 197 -12.79 14.70 24.25
N CYS A 198 -11.84 15.17 25.07
CA CYS A 198 -10.57 15.71 24.61
C CYS A 198 -9.73 14.65 23.88
N LEU A 199 -9.70 13.41 24.37
CA LEU A 199 -8.96 12.32 23.74
C LEU A 199 -9.56 11.91 22.39
N GLU A 200 -10.89 11.81 22.29
CA GLU A 200 -11.58 11.50 21.03
C GLU A 200 -11.33 12.59 19.98
N THR A 201 -11.43 13.87 20.38
CA THR A 201 -11.13 15.02 19.53
C THR A 201 -9.66 15.06 19.12
N PHE A 202 -8.74 14.72 20.04
CA PHE A 202 -7.32 14.62 19.74
C PHE A 202 -7.04 13.56 18.68
N HIS A 203 -7.53 12.33 18.85
CA HIS A 203 -7.30 11.24 17.90
C HIS A 203 -7.89 11.51 16.51
N SER A 204 -9.12 12.02 16.45
CA SER A 204 -9.74 12.38 15.17
C SER A 204 -8.94 13.47 14.44
N SER A 205 -8.42 14.46 15.19
CA SER A 205 -7.57 15.52 14.64
C SER A 205 -6.22 15.01 14.12
N LEU A 206 -5.63 13.96 14.72
CA LEU A 206 -4.32 13.46 14.28
C LEU A 206 -4.32 12.99 12.83
N LEU A 207 -5.40 12.35 12.38
CA LEU A 207 -5.54 11.91 10.99
C LEU A 207 -5.54 13.09 10.03
N GLU A 208 -6.34 14.12 10.31
CA GLU A 208 -6.42 15.33 9.49
C GLU A 208 -5.08 16.09 9.47
N ILE A 209 -4.42 16.21 10.62
CA ILE A 209 -3.11 16.87 10.75
C ILE A 209 -2.06 16.09 9.95
N CYS A 210 -1.99 14.77 10.10
CA CYS A 210 -1.06 13.93 9.38
C CYS A 210 -1.25 14.05 7.86
N ASP A 211 -2.50 14.07 7.41
CA ASP A 211 -2.87 14.29 6.02
C ASP A 211 -2.40 15.66 5.50
N ALA A 212 -2.67 16.73 6.25
CA ALA A 212 -2.30 18.10 5.87
C ALA A 212 -0.77 18.31 5.86
N ARG A 213 -0.04 17.71 6.79
CA ARG A 213 1.43 17.82 6.91
C ARG A 213 2.18 17.10 5.80
N ASN A 214 1.59 16.05 5.24
CA ASN A 214 2.16 15.26 4.15
C ASN A 214 1.97 15.91 2.75
N ASN A 215 1.34 17.08 2.67
CA ASN A 215 0.78 17.62 1.43
C ASN A 215 1.76 18.41 0.53
N ASN A 216 3.07 18.17 0.62
CA ASN A 216 4.01 18.59 -0.45
C ASN A 216 3.79 17.78 -1.75
N ALA A 217 3.12 16.63 -1.66
CA ALA A 217 2.52 15.90 -2.77
C ALA A 217 1.18 15.32 -2.29
N GLN A 218 0.07 15.58 -3.00
CA GLN A 218 -1.28 15.19 -2.58
C GLN A 218 -1.38 13.69 -2.27
N LEU A 219 -1.91 13.33 -1.08
CA LEU A 219 -2.24 11.95 -0.75
C LEU A 219 -3.26 11.41 -1.74
N THR A 220 -2.99 10.22 -2.30
CA THR A 220 -3.95 9.56 -3.19
C THR A 220 -5.18 9.15 -2.39
N ALA A 221 -6.37 9.18 -3.01
CA ALA A 221 -7.62 8.80 -2.35
C ALA A 221 -7.55 7.39 -1.72
N GLY A 222 -6.86 6.45 -2.38
CA GLY A 222 -6.66 5.09 -1.87
C GLY A 222 -5.83 5.03 -0.60
N THR A 223 -4.77 5.84 -0.52
CA THR A 223 -3.96 5.92 0.71
C THR A 223 -4.78 6.44 1.90
N LYS A 224 -5.65 7.44 1.67
CA LYS A 224 -6.57 7.95 2.70
C LYS A 224 -7.61 6.91 3.11
N GLY A 225 -8.29 6.31 2.14
CA GLY A 225 -9.28 5.27 2.40
C GLY A 225 -8.70 4.05 3.13
N ASN A 226 -7.43 3.74 2.90
CA ASN A 226 -6.71 2.71 3.65
C ASN A 226 -6.46 3.07 5.11
N LYS A 227 -6.27 4.35 5.40
CA LYS A 227 -6.15 4.84 6.77
C LYS A 227 -7.50 4.87 7.49
N GLU A 228 -8.57 5.11 6.75
CA GLU A 228 -9.96 5.05 7.23
C GLU A 228 -10.49 3.61 7.45
N GLY A 229 -9.68 2.56 7.19
CA GLY A 229 -10.09 1.15 7.32
C GLY A 229 -10.94 0.58 6.18
N LEU A 230 -11.21 1.37 5.12
CA LEU A 230 -12.15 0.99 4.03
C LEU A 230 -11.69 -0.20 3.16
N PHE A 231 -10.45 -0.66 3.32
CA PHE A 231 -9.93 -1.84 2.64
C PHE A 231 -9.77 -3.05 3.57
N ASP A 232 -10.00 -2.91 4.87
CA ASP A 232 -9.55 -3.91 5.84
C ASP A 232 -10.28 -5.23 5.71
N SER A 233 -11.59 -5.19 5.44
CA SER A 233 -12.33 -6.41 5.12
C SER A 233 -11.80 -7.07 3.84
N PHE A 234 -11.43 -6.29 2.81
CA PHE A 234 -10.89 -6.88 1.58
C PHE A 234 -9.48 -7.45 1.79
N LYS A 235 -8.65 -6.80 2.61
CA LYS A 235 -7.35 -7.33 3.06
C LYS A 235 -7.52 -8.64 3.81
N ALA A 236 -8.43 -8.69 4.78
CA ALA A 236 -8.69 -9.87 5.58
C ALA A 236 -9.13 -11.05 4.72
N LEU A 237 -9.95 -10.81 3.68
CA LEU A 237 -10.35 -11.86 2.74
C LEU A 237 -9.18 -12.38 1.89
N PHE A 238 -8.25 -11.52 1.46
CA PHE A 238 -7.03 -11.97 0.79
C PHE A 238 -6.11 -12.74 1.73
N GLU A 239 -5.95 -12.30 2.98
CA GLU A 239 -5.13 -12.99 3.98
C GLU A 239 -5.74 -14.36 4.33
N GLU A 240 -7.06 -14.46 4.47
CA GLU A 240 -7.78 -15.72 4.69
C GLU A 240 -7.58 -16.69 3.53
N LYS A 241 -7.67 -16.20 2.29
CA LYS A 241 -7.56 -17.02 1.07
C LYS A 241 -6.13 -17.47 0.79
N ASP A 242 -5.18 -16.53 0.83
CA ASP A 242 -3.77 -16.77 0.51
C ASP A 242 -2.86 -15.72 1.21
N PRO A 243 -2.33 -16.04 2.41
CA PRO A 243 -1.41 -15.18 3.16
C PRO A 243 -0.15 -14.76 2.39
N VAL A 244 0.32 -15.60 1.45
CA VAL A 244 1.54 -15.32 0.67
C VAL A 244 1.24 -14.29 -0.42
N PHE A 245 0.09 -14.41 -1.06
CA PHE A 245 -0.40 -13.42 -2.02
C PHE A 245 -0.72 -12.08 -1.33
N ALA A 246 -1.41 -12.12 -0.19
CA ALA A 246 -1.83 -10.93 0.56
C ALA A 246 -0.65 -10.00 0.89
N LYS A 247 0.50 -10.56 1.29
CA LYS A 247 1.74 -9.81 1.56
C LYS A 247 2.35 -9.11 0.35
N LYS A 248 1.99 -9.50 -0.87
CA LYS A 248 2.45 -8.85 -2.10
C LYS A 248 1.61 -7.63 -2.46
N ILE A 249 0.46 -7.41 -1.81
CA ILE A 249 -0.45 -6.31 -2.12
C ILE A 249 0.04 -5.02 -1.45
N SER A 250 0.14 -3.97 -2.25
CA SER A 250 0.48 -2.62 -1.83
C SER A 250 -0.80 -1.79 -1.64
N TRP A 251 -1.12 -1.48 -0.38
CA TRP A 251 -2.29 -0.70 -0.01
C TRP A 251 -1.96 0.76 0.28
N LYS A 252 -0.72 1.04 0.68
CA LYS A 252 -0.18 2.39 0.89
C LYS A 252 0.89 2.74 -0.14
N THR A 253 1.15 4.03 -0.31
CA THR A 253 2.29 4.47 -1.12
C THR A 253 3.59 4.03 -0.44
N ASN A 254 4.49 3.40 -1.21
CA ASN A 254 5.77 2.83 -0.76
C ASN A 254 5.68 1.66 0.23
N ASP A 255 4.61 0.87 0.19
CA ASP A 255 4.48 -0.36 1.01
C ASP A 255 5.45 -1.50 0.60
N GLY A 256 6.10 -1.38 -0.56
CA GLY A 256 7.01 -2.41 -1.09
C GLY A 256 6.31 -3.60 -1.76
N GLY A 257 4.97 -3.69 -1.69
CA GLY A 257 4.18 -4.71 -2.39
C GLY A 257 4.30 -4.58 -3.92
N THR A 258 4.31 -5.72 -4.61
CA THR A 258 4.41 -5.80 -6.07
C THR A 258 3.06 -5.69 -6.79
N ILE A 259 1.95 -5.86 -6.07
CA ILE A 259 0.58 -5.82 -6.62
C ILE A 259 -0.11 -4.53 -6.17
N ASP A 260 -0.56 -3.73 -7.14
CA ASP A 260 -1.30 -2.49 -6.85
C ASP A 260 -2.75 -2.80 -6.44
N SER A 261 -3.14 -2.44 -5.22
CA SER A 261 -4.51 -2.59 -4.71
C SER A 261 -5.59 -2.03 -5.64
N ARG A 262 -5.30 -0.98 -6.42
CA ARG A 262 -6.24 -0.41 -7.40
C ARG A 262 -6.65 -1.40 -8.48
N SER A 263 -5.77 -2.33 -8.84
CA SER A 263 -6.09 -3.39 -9.81
C SER A 263 -7.06 -4.42 -9.21
N LEU A 264 -6.91 -4.74 -7.93
CA LEU A 264 -7.81 -5.65 -7.21
C LEU A 264 -9.19 -5.03 -7.00
N VAL A 265 -9.24 -3.75 -6.62
CA VAL A 265 -10.49 -2.98 -6.53
C VAL A 265 -11.18 -2.88 -7.89
N ALA A 266 -10.42 -2.67 -8.96
CA ALA A 266 -10.96 -2.70 -10.31
C ALA A 266 -11.60 -4.05 -10.67
N LEU A 267 -10.97 -5.17 -10.31
CA LEU A 267 -11.57 -6.51 -10.48
C LEU A 267 -12.80 -6.72 -9.59
N ALA A 268 -12.77 -6.22 -8.34
CA ALA A 268 -13.89 -6.33 -7.41
C ALA A 268 -15.18 -5.68 -7.92
N TRP A 269 -15.09 -4.73 -8.84
CA TRP A 269 -16.28 -4.18 -9.51
C TRP A 269 -17.06 -5.18 -10.35
N ILE A 270 -16.46 -6.32 -10.74
CA ILE A 270 -17.17 -7.38 -11.44
C ILE A 270 -18.27 -7.97 -10.54
N PRO A 271 -18.00 -8.54 -9.36
CA PRO A 271 -19.05 -9.00 -8.45
C PRO A 271 -19.82 -7.85 -7.78
N LEU A 272 -19.20 -6.70 -7.46
CA LEU A 272 -19.92 -5.56 -6.88
C LEU A 272 -21.02 -5.04 -7.83
N SER A 273 -20.88 -5.25 -9.13
CA SER A 273 -21.91 -4.91 -10.13
C SER A 273 -23.20 -5.73 -10.04
N LEU A 274 -23.28 -6.70 -9.12
CA LEU A 274 -24.48 -7.51 -8.85
C LEU A 274 -25.20 -7.07 -7.57
N THR A 275 -24.62 -6.13 -6.83
CA THR A 275 -25.23 -5.56 -5.63
C THR A 275 -26.40 -4.63 -5.99
N THR A 276 -27.32 -4.45 -5.06
CA THR A 276 -28.44 -3.48 -5.19
C THR A 276 -27.95 -2.04 -5.07
N TRP A 277 -26.74 -1.82 -4.53
CA TRP A 277 -26.17 -0.49 -4.29
C TRP A 277 -25.72 0.25 -5.56
N VAL A 278 -25.71 -0.43 -6.70
CA VAL A 278 -25.26 0.13 -7.99
C VAL A 278 -26.36 0.27 -9.04
N GLU A 279 -27.54 -0.30 -8.77
CA GLU A 279 -28.68 -0.35 -9.68
C GLU A 279 -30.00 -0.44 -8.89
N GLY A 280 -30.99 0.38 -9.28
CA GLY A 280 -32.30 0.41 -8.62
C GLY A 280 -32.55 1.69 -7.81
N SER A 281 -33.58 1.67 -6.98
CA SER A 281 -33.99 2.82 -6.13
C SER A 281 -33.01 3.09 -4.99
N ASP A 282 -32.35 2.06 -4.49
CA ASP A 282 -31.49 2.11 -3.30
C ASP A 282 -30.01 2.32 -3.67
N LYS A 283 -29.78 2.86 -4.86
CA LYS A 283 -28.46 3.06 -5.44
C LYS A 283 -27.67 4.11 -4.66
N ILE A 284 -26.47 3.73 -4.21
CA ILE A 284 -25.51 4.60 -3.55
C ILE A 284 -24.53 5.19 -4.55
N VAL A 285 -24.00 4.35 -5.46
CA VAL A 285 -22.97 4.76 -6.42
C VAL A 285 -23.31 4.35 -7.85
N GLU A 286 -22.86 5.15 -8.80
CA GLU A 286 -22.93 4.81 -10.21
C GLU A 286 -21.97 3.66 -10.55
N LEU A 287 -22.47 2.65 -11.28
CA LEU A 287 -21.64 1.52 -11.70
C LEU A 287 -20.52 2.00 -12.67
N PRO A 288 -19.24 1.63 -12.45
CA PRO A 288 -18.20 1.90 -13.43
C PRO A 288 -18.50 1.21 -14.76
N LYS A 289 -18.16 1.87 -15.88
CA LYS A 289 -18.19 1.22 -17.19
C LYS A 289 -17.28 -0.02 -17.18
N PRO A 290 -17.65 -1.14 -17.85
CA PRO A 290 -16.84 -2.36 -17.83
C PRO A 290 -15.37 -2.14 -18.19
N MET A 291 -15.10 -1.38 -19.25
CA MET A 291 -13.74 -1.01 -19.69
C MET A 291 -12.90 -0.25 -18.64
N SER A 292 -13.52 0.36 -17.63
CA SER A 292 -12.80 1.07 -16.58
C SER A 292 -11.95 0.14 -15.71
N ILE A 293 -12.26 -1.17 -15.65
CA ILE A 293 -11.42 -2.11 -14.90
C ILE A 293 -10.01 -2.23 -15.50
N TYR A 294 -9.87 -1.98 -16.80
CA TYR A 294 -8.59 -1.90 -17.52
C TYR A 294 -8.02 -0.48 -17.52
N SER A 295 -8.76 0.48 -18.07
CA SER A 295 -8.23 1.83 -18.37
C SER A 295 -8.55 2.90 -17.34
N GLY A 296 -9.39 2.60 -16.35
CA GLY A 296 -9.98 3.58 -15.42
C GLY A 296 -9.85 3.18 -13.95
N LYS A 297 -8.79 2.44 -13.57
CA LYS A 297 -8.60 1.90 -12.20
C LYS A 297 -8.70 2.95 -11.09
N GLY A 298 -8.27 4.19 -11.35
CA GLY A 298 -8.45 5.30 -10.41
C GLY A 298 -9.92 5.66 -10.15
N SER A 299 -10.76 5.68 -11.19
CA SER A 299 -12.21 5.93 -11.03
C SER A 299 -12.91 4.76 -10.35
N CYS A 300 -12.47 3.52 -10.62
CA CYS A 300 -12.95 2.35 -9.87
C CYS A 300 -12.62 2.47 -8.38
N LEU A 301 -11.41 2.93 -8.04
CA LEU A 301 -11.00 3.16 -6.66
C LEU A 301 -11.88 4.24 -5.99
N GLU A 302 -12.07 5.39 -6.64
CA GLU A 302 -12.89 6.48 -6.09
C GLU A 302 -14.31 6.01 -5.76
N ARG A 303 -14.97 5.34 -6.70
CA ARG A 303 -16.33 4.80 -6.49
C ARG A 303 -16.38 3.75 -5.40
N TYR A 304 -15.30 2.96 -5.23
CA TYR A 304 -15.25 1.94 -4.18
C TYR A 304 -15.18 2.63 -2.82
N LEU A 305 -14.38 3.69 -2.70
CA LEU A 305 -14.30 4.48 -1.47
C LEU A 305 -15.64 5.15 -1.16
N ASP A 306 -16.31 5.70 -2.17
CA ASP A 306 -17.64 6.31 -1.99
C ASP A 306 -18.67 5.29 -1.49
N LEU A 307 -18.69 4.08 -2.07
CA LEU A 307 -19.55 2.98 -1.61
C LEU A 307 -19.23 2.60 -0.15
N MET A 308 -17.96 2.37 0.16
CA MET A 308 -17.54 1.90 1.49
C MET A 308 -17.73 2.96 2.57
N ARG A 309 -17.74 4.25 2.22
CA ARG A 309 -18.00 5.34 3.18
C ARG A 309 -19.47 5.50 3.53
N ASP A 310 -20.39 4.94 2.75
CA ASP A 310 -21.82 5.05 3.02
C ASP A 310 -22.19 4.33 4.34
N PRO A 311 -23.00 4.94 5.22
CA PRO A 311 -23.40 4.34 6.49
C PRO A 311 -24.15 3.01 6.40
N HIS A 312 -24.80 2.71 5.27
CA HIS A 312 -25.44 1.40 5.06
C HIS A 312 -24.41 0.29 4.82
N ILE A 313 -23.21 0.64 4.39
CA ILE A 313 -22.14 -0.29 4.06
C ILE A 313 -21.18 -0.47 5.23
N SER A 314 -20.66 0.63 5.77
CA SER A 314 -19.67 0.62 6.84
C SER A 314 -19.95 1.67 7.91
N SER A 315 -19.69 1.33 9.17
CA SER A 315 -19.78 2.25 10.31
C SER A 315 -18.46 2.33 11.09
N ALA A 316 -18.31 3.34 11.95
CA ALA A 316 -17.12 3.45 12.80
C ALA A 316 -16.98 2.21 13.68
N ASN A 317 -15.74 1.71 13.81
CA ASN A 317 -15.41 0.60 14.70
C ASN A 317 -15.53 1.01 16.17
N THR A 318 -15.38 0.05 17.08
CA THR A 318 -15.47 0.26 18.54
C THR A 318 -14.53 1.33 19.10
N ASN A 319 -13.45 1.66 18.38
CA ASN A 319 -12.45 2.64 18.78
C ASN A 319 -12.61 4.01 18.08
N GLY A 320 -13.62 4.18 17.21
CA GLY A 320 -13.97 5.45 16.56
C GLY A 320 -13.05 5.91 15.42
N ASN A 321 -11.87 5.30 15.26
CA ASN A 321 -10.82 5.80 14.34
C ASN A 321 -10.86 5.20 12.93
N GLU A 322 -11.51 4.05 12.73
CA GLU A 322 -11.58 3.34 11.44
C GLU A 322 -13.01 2.88 11.16
N LYS A 323 -13.32 2.57 9.89
CA LYS A 323 -14.62 2.01 9.49
C LYS A 323 -14.56 0.50 9.30
N GLU A 324 -15.61 -0.18 9.73
CA GLU A 324 -15.81 -1.62 9.57
C GLU A 324 -16.99 -1.90 8.64
N LEU A 325 -16.79 -2.80 7.66
CA LEU A 325 -17.82 -3.26 6.72
C LEU A 325 -18.80 -4.20 7.43
N HIS A 326 -20.10 -3.90 7.35
CA HIS A 326 -21.15 -4.77 7.91
C HIS A 326 -22.16 -5.26 6.86
N ASP A 327 -22.24 -4.62 5.69
CA ASP A 327 -23.13 -5.06 4.62
C ASP A 327 -22.70 -6.43 4.06
N LEU A 328 -23.56 -7.43 4.26
CA LEU A 328 -23.27 -8.83 3.91
C LEU A 328 -23.24 -9.05 2.39
N GLN A 329 -23.96 -8.23 1.62
CA GLN A 329 -23.98 -8.32 0.18
C GLN A 329 -22.65 -7.85 -0.41
N VAL A 330 -22.16 -6.67 -0.02
CA VAL A 330 -20.82 -6.16 -0.37
C VAL A 330 -19.75 -7.13 0.12
N LEU A 331 -19.82 -7.60 1.36
CA LEU A 331 -18.84 -8.57 1.88
C LEU A 331 -18.78 -9.85 1.03
N SER A 332 -19.94 -10.40 0.63
CA SER A 332 -19.99 -11.58 -0.24
C SER A 332 -19.46 -11.32 -1.65
N ALA A 333 -19.70 -10.13 -2.21
CA ALA A 333 -19.11 -9.72 -3.49
C ALA A 333 -17.58 -9.62 -3.41
N LEU A 334 -17.03 -9.08 -2.33
CA LEU A 334 -15.58 -9.05 -2.10
C LEU A 334 -14.98 -10.45 -1.91
N LYS A 335 -15.73 -11.39 -1.30
CA LYS A 335 -15.33 -12.80 -1.21
C LYS A 335 -15.23 -13.47 -2.58
N VAL A 336 -16.13 -13.18 -3.50
CA VAL A 336 -16.02 -13.63 -4.89
C VAL A 336 -14.84 -12.95 -5.59
N ALA A 337 -14.59 -11.68 -5.28
CA ALA A 337 -13.53 -10.90 -5.93
C ALA A 337 -12.11 -11.44 -5.66
N VAL A 338 -11.86 -12.08 -4.51
CA VAL A 338 -10.50 -12.59 -4.18
C VAL A 338 -10.05 -13.74 -5.10
N ASP A 339 -10.96 -14.41 -5.80
CA ASP A 339 -10.60 -15.45 -6.78
C ASP A 339 -10.13 -14.86 -8.12
N LEU A 340 -10.57 -13.65 -8.46
CA LEU A 340 -10.36 -13.03 -9.77
C LEU A 340 -8.89 -12.83 -10.17
N PRO A 341 -7.95 -12.46 -9.28
CA PRO A 341 -6.53 -12.37 -9.65
C PRO A 341 -5.95 -13.70 -10.11
N LYS A 342 -6.36 -14.81 -9.50
CA LYS A 342 -5.89 -16.15 -9.89
C LYS A 342 -6.53 -16.59 -11.21
N LEU A 343 -7.83 -16.36 -11.37
CA LEU A 343 -8.56 -16.62 -12.62
C LEU A 343 -7.98 -15.80 -13.78
N PHE A 344 -7.61 -14.53 -13.54
CA PHE A 344 -6.92 -13.69 -14.53
C PHE A 344 -5.64 -14.35 -15.02
N ASP A 345 -4.79 -14.81 -14.09
CA ASP A 345 -3.51 -15.43 -14.42
C ASP A 345 -3.67 -16.77 -15.16
N LEU A 346 -4.68 -17.58 -14.80
CA LEU A 346 -4.96 -18.84 -15.48
C LEU A 346 -5.46 -18.59 -16.91
N ILE A 347 -6.39 -17.65 -17.10
CA ILE A 347 -6.83 -17.23 -18.44
C ILE A 347 -5.63 -16.68 -19.22
N TYR A 348 -4.76 -15.88 -18.60
CA TYR A 348 -3.55 -15.35 -19.24
C TYR A 348 -2.63 -16.46 -19.74
N ILE A 349 -2.39 -17.50 -18.94
CA ILE A 349 -1.53 -18.63 -19.30
C ILE A 349 -2.08 -19.38 -20.51
N ASN A 350 -3.39 -19.64 -20.52
CA ASN A 350 -4.04 -20.47 -21.53
C ASN A 350 -4.44 -19.68 -22.79
N PHE A 351 -4.49 -18.35 -22.72
CA PHE A 351 -4.94 -17.47 -23.80
C PHE A 351 -4.26 -17.72 -25.17
N PRO A 352 -2.92 -17.91 -25.25
CA PRO A 352 -2.27 -18.23 -26.51
C PRO A 352 -2.85 -19.46 -27.20
N ASP A 353 -3.22 -20.49 -26.43
CA ASP A 353 -3.74 -21.75 -26.96
C ASP A 353 -5.18 -21.58 -27.46
N TYR A 354 -6.03 -20.85 -26.74
CA TYR A 354 -7.37 -20.47 -27.20
C TYR A 354 -7.30 -19.72 -28.55
N TYR A 355 -6.39 -18.75 -28.66
CA TYR A 355 -6.22 -17.99 -29.89
C TYR A 355 -5.68 -18.86 -31.05
N ASN A 356 -4.81 -19.82 -30.76
CA ASN A 356 -4.18 -20.68 -31.76
C ASN A 356 -5.13 -21.72 -32.38
N LYS A 357 -6.34 -21.91 -31.84
CA LYS A 357 -7.36 -22.77 -32.49
C LYS A 357 -7.65 -22.32 -33.92
N ASP A 358 -7.80 -21.01 -34.12
CA ASP A 358 -8.13 -20.40 -35.43
C ASP A 358 -7.14 -19.29 -35.83
N GLY A 359 -5.92 -19.35 -35.30
CA GLY A 359 -4.99 -18.23 -35.39
C GLY A 359 -3.53 -18.62 -35.20
N SER A 360 -2.65 -17.61 -35.27
CA SER A 360 -1.25 -17.74 -34.92
C SER A 360 -0.85 -16.62 -33.97
N TYR A 361 -0.99 -16.89 -32.67
CA TYR A 361 -0.84 -15.92 -31.60
C TYR A 361 0.53 -15.22 -31.65
N GLY A 362 1.61 -15.99 -31.80
CA GLY A 362 2.97 -15.44 -31.90
C GLY A 362 3.23 -14.56 -33.14
N LYS A 363 2.30 -14.52 -34.11
CA LYS A 363 2.42 -13.63 -35.28
C LYS A 363 1.84 -12.23 -35.03
N ILE A 364 1.06 -12.04 -33.99
CA ILE A 364 0.45 -10.76 -33.62
C ILE A 364 1.55 -9.71 -33.34
N THR A 365 1.43 -8.54 -33.95
CA THR A 365 2.43 -7.47 -33.86
C THR A 365 2.69 -7.03 -32.41
N ALA A 366 1.63 -6.84 -31.62
CA ALA A 366 1.75 -6.46 -30.20
C ALA A 366 2.50 -7.53 -29.38
N VAL A 367 2.27 -8.82 -29.66
CA VAL A 367 2.94 -9.94 -28.97
C VAL A 367 4.41 -10.03 -29.34
N LYS A 368 4.74 -9.92 -30.64
CA LYS A 368 6.13 -9.87 -31.12
C LYS A 368 6.94 -8.76 -30.47
N GLY A 369 6.31 -7.61 -30.21
CA GLY A 369 6.94 -6.48 -29.52
C GLY A 369 7.30 -6.78 -28.05
N MET A 370 6.56 -7.69 -27.40
CA MET A 370 6.78 -8.09 -26.00
C MET A 370 7.72 -9.29 -25.85
N GLN A 371 7.89 -10.10 -26.91
CA GLN A 371 8.78 -11.24 -26.87
C GLN A 371 10.24 -10.81 -26.74
N HIS A 372 11.02 -11.59 -26.00
CA HIS A 372 12.46 -11.38 -25.89
C HIS A 372 13.11 -11.39 -27.28
N LYS A 373 13.91 -10.35 -27.55
CA LYS A 373 14.70 -10.25 -28.79
C LYS A 373 15.90 -11.20 -28.83
N ASP A 374 16.20 -11.83 -27.70
CA ASP A 374 17.33 -12.74 -27.56
C ASP A 374 17.07 -14.04 -28.31
N LYS A 375 17.98 -14.38 -29.23
CA LYS A 375 17.86 -15.57 -30.08
C LYS A 375 18.24 -16.86 -29.35
N ASP A 376 18.91 -16.75 -28.21
CA ASP A 376 19.36 -17.90 -27.41
C ASP A 376 18.27 -18.32 -26.40
N LYS A 377 17.39 -19.22 -26.85
CA LYS A 377 16.26 -19.73 -26.06
C LYS A 377 16.65 -20.37 -24.73
N LYS A 378 17.91 -20.78 -24.55
CA LYS A 378 18.38 -21.42 -23.31
C LYS A 378 18.62 -20.43 -22.16
N ASN A 379 18.82 -19.15 -22.45
CA ASN A 379 19.10 -18.09 -21.46
C ASN A 379 18.00 -17.02 -21.40
N ALA A 380 16.91 -17.18 -22.16
CA ALA A 380 15.79 -16.24 -22.14
C ALA A 380 15.12 -16.24 -20.75
N LYS A 381 14.88 -15.05 -20.20
CA LYS A 381 14.14 -14.92 -18.95
C LYS A 381 12.72 -15.50 -19.13
N PRO A 382 12.14 -16.18 -18.13
CA PRO A 382 10.74 -16.58 -18.19
C PRO A 382 9.83 -15.36 -18.24
N TYR A 383 8.67 -15.51 -18.89
CA TYR A 383 7.56 -14.58 -18.73
C TYR A 383 6.80 -14.94 -17.46
N TYR A 384 6.17 -13.95 -16.84
CA TYR A 384 5.45 -14.12 -15.58
C TYR A 384 4.05 -13.51 -15.69
N THR A 385 3.08 -14.16 -15.05
CA THR A 385 1.71 -13.64 -14.97
C THR A 385 1.62 -12.41 -14.07
N PRO A 386 0.63 -11.52 -14.29
CA PRO A 386 0.57 -10.23 -13.59
C PRO A 386 0.38 -10.29 -12.08
N TYR A 387 -0.36 -11.26 -11.54
CA TYR A 387 -0.72 -11.28 -10.11
C TYR A 387 0.15 -12.24 -9.28
N TYR A 388 0.13 -13.52 -9.61
CA TYR A 388 0.84 -14.57 -8.88
C TYR A 388 2.29 -14.74 -9.32
N GLY A 389 2.68 -14.19 -10.48
CA GLY A 389 4.03 -14.35 -11.03
C GLY A 389 4.31 -15.80 -11.44
N MET A 390 3.30 -16.50 -11.96
CA MET A 390 3.45 -17.85 -12.49
C MET A 390 4.21 -17.80 -13.82
N THR A 391 5.08 -18.76 -14.07
CA THR A 391 5.82 -18.82 -15.33
C THR A 391 4.90 -19.14 -16.51
N CYS A 392 5.09 -18.46 -17.63
CA CYS A 392 4.33 -18.71 -18.86
C CYS A 392 5.22 -18.74 -20.11
N ASN A 393 4.73 -19.40 -21.16
CA ASN A 393 5.49 -19.64 -22.40
C ASN A 393 5.57 -18.41 -23.31
N GLN A 394 4.57 -17.53 -23.23
CA GLN A 394 4.40 -16.37 -24.09
C GLN A 394 3.89 -15.19 -23.25
N PRO A 395 4.31 -13.95 -23.54
CA PRO A 395 3.71 -12.78 -22.94
C PRO A 395 2.33 -12.53 -23.57
N VAL A 396 1.38 -12.09 -22.75
CA VAL A 396 0.05 -11.68 -23.17
C VAL A 396 -0.22 -10.22 -22.81
N PRO A 397 -0.66 -9.39 -23.77
CA PRO A 397 -1.14 -8.06 -23.45
C PRO A 397 -2.42 -8.13 -22.60
N ASP A 398 -2.38 -7.52 -21.42
CA ASP A 398 -3.51 -7.46 -20.49
C ASP A 398 -4.84 -7.05 -21.14
N GLY A 399 -4.81 -6.12 -22.11
CA GLY A 399 -5.99 -5.63 -22.79
C GLY A 399 -6.79 -6.71 -23.52
N PHE A 400 -6.17 -7.85 -23.86
CA PHE A 400 -6.87 -9.00 -24.41
C PHE A 400 -7.60 -9.83 -23.35
N ILE A 401 -7.11 -9.82 -22.10
CA ILE A 401 -7.60 -10.67 -21.00
C ILE A 401 -8.72 -10.03 -20.20
N TYR A 402 -8.66 -8.72 -19.93
CA TYR A 402 -9.66 -8.03 -19.09
C TYR A 402 -11.12 -8.26 -19.54
N PRO A 403 -11.46 -8.26 -20.85
CA PRO A 403 -12.83 -8.56 -21.27
C PRO A 403 -13.30 -9.98 -20.94
N LEU A 404 -12.42 -10.99 -21.07
CA LEU A 404 -12.74 -12.38 -20.68
C LEU A 404 -12.94 -12.51 -19.17
N VAL A 405 -12.08 -11.88 -18.37
CA VAL A 405 -12.22 -11.86 -16.91
C VAL A 405 -13.49 -11.14 -16.48
N TYR A 406 -13.85 -10.03 -17.13
CA TYR A 406 -15.15 -9.38 -16.92
C TYR A 406 -16.32 -10.32 -17.29
N GLY A 407 -16.18 -11.09 -18.37
CA GLY A 407 -17.19 -12.04 -18.80
C GLY A 407 -17.47 -13.17 -17.80
N LEU A 408 -16.55 -13.47 -16.88
CA LEU A 408 -16.79 -14.38 -15.74
C LEU A 408 -17.93 -13.90 -14.83
N ARG A 409 -18.38 -12.65 -14.94
CA ARG A 409 -19.65 -12.18 -14.34
C ARG A 409 -20.83 -13.09 -14.71
N ALA A 410 -20.79 -13.75 -15.87
CA ALA A 410 -21.77 -14.76 -16.29
C ALA A 410 -21.90 -15.93 -15.31
N CYS A 411 -20.82 -16.23 -14.60
CA CYS A 411 -20.73 -17.33 -13.65
C CYS A 411 -21.06 -16.88 -12.23
N MET A 412 -21.50 -15.64 -12.02
CA MET A 412 -21.85 -15.10 -10.70
C MET A 412 -23.36 -14.88 -10.61
N LYS A 413 -23.93 -15.04 -9.41
CA LYS A 413 -25.35 -14.77 -9.15
C LYS A 413 -25.55 -14.12 -7.79
N ARG A 414 -26.68 -13.43 -7.65
CA ARG A 414 -27.23 -13.07 -6.34
C ARG A 414 -28.12 -14.22 -5.88
N ASN A 415 -27.80 -14.79 -4.72
CA ASN A 415 -28.56 -15.89 -4.14
C ASN A 415 -29.81 -15.40 -3.41
N LYS A 416 -30.60 -16.33 -2.83
CA LYS A 416 -31.88 -16.02 -2.17
C LYS A 416 -31.74 -15.14 -0.91
N ASN A 417 -30.55 -15.07 -0.33
CA ASN A 417 -30.24 -14.24 0.84
C ASN A 417 -29.55 -12.93 0.43
N ASP A 418 -29.71 -12.52 -0.83
CA ASP A 418 -29.09 -11.34 -1.44
C ASP A 418 -27.55 -11.31 -1.36
N ARG A 419 -26.90 -12.46 -1.20
CA ARG A 419 -25.43 -12.57 -1.24
C ARG A 419 -24.96 -12.92 -2.65
N ILE A 420 -23.80 -12.40 -3.02
CA ILE A 420 -23.14 -12.70 -4.28
C ILE A 420 -22.28 -13.96 -4.12
N GLU A 421 -22.45 -14.91 -5.02
CA GLU A 421 -21.70 -16.16 -5.05
C GLU A 421 -21.40 -16.60 -6.48
N TRP A 422 -20.40 -17.46 -6.64
CA TRP A 422 -20.22 -18.19 -7.87
C TRP A 422 -21.37 -19.17 -8.07
N ALA A 423 -21.95 -19.17 -9.27
CA ALA A 423 -23.06 -20.03 -9.66
C ALA A 423 -22.61 -21.39 -10.21
N LEU A 424 -21.31 -21.56 -10.46
CA LEU A 424 -20.59 -22.77 -10.83
C LEU A 424 -19.13 -22.63 -10.33
N ASP A 425 -18.32 -23.69 -10.32
CA ASP A 425 -16.90 -23.54 -9.98
C ASP A 425 -16.16 -22.77 -11.09
N PRO A 426 -15.63 -21.57 -10.81
CA PRO A 426 -15.03 -20.74 -11.84
C PRO A 426 -13.69 -21.29 -12.35
N PHE A 427 -12.98 -22.09 -11.54
CA PHE A 427 -11.69 -22.68 -11.92
C PHE A 427 -11.91 -23.86 -12.86
N ASP A 428 -12.87 -24.73 -12.55
CA ASP A 428 -13.24 -25.83 -13.44
C ASP A 428 -13.81 -25.30 -14.77
N PHE A 429 -14.64 -24.26 -14.71
CA PHE A 429 -15.22 -23.67 -15.92
C PHE A 429 -14.18 -23.09 -16.87
N ILE A 430 -13.13 -22.40 -16.39
CA ILE A 430 -12.12 -21.83 -17.31
C ILE A 430 -11.22 -22.91 -17.95
N GLU A 431 -11.20 -24.13 -17.40
CA GLU A 431 -10.51 -25.28 -17.96
C GLU A 431 -11.37 -26.09 -18.94
N SER A 432 -12.67 -25.78 -19.01
CA SER A 432 -13.64 -26.48 -19.85
C SER A 432 -13.50 -26.19 -21.35
N ASP A 433 -14.02 -27.11 -22.18
CA ASP A 433 -14.07 -26.94 -23.63
C ASP A 433 -15.06 -25.84 -24.04
N GLU A 434 -16.11 -25.61 -23.26
CA GLU A 434 -17.12 -24.57 -23.47
C GLU A 434 -16.47 -23.18 -23.32
N PHE A 435 -15.71 -22.96 -22.24
CA PHE A 435 -14.95 -21.72 -22.06
C PHE A 435 -13.90 -21.55 -23.16
N SER A 436 -13.16 -22.61 -23.46
CA SER A 436 -12.11 -22.62 -24.47
C SER A 436 -12.64 -22.27 -25.87
N SER A 437 -13.88 -22.67 -26.18
CA SER A 437 -14.56 -22.33 -27.44
C SER A 437 -15.05 -20.89 -27.45
N ALA A 438 -15.70 -20.43 -26.37
CA ALA A 438 -16.13 -19.03 -26.26
C ALA A 438 -14.96 -18.04 -26.25
N ALA A 439 -13.82 -18.40 -25.66
CA ALA A 439 -12.60 -17.59 -25.69
C ALA A 439 -12.00 -17.51 -27.10
N ALA A 440 -12.05 -18.59 -27.88
CA ALA A 440 -11.63 -18.60 -29.28
C ALA A 440 -12.53 -17.71 -30.16
N ASP A 441 -13.85 -17.76 -29.96
CA ASP A 441 -14.80 -16.89 -30.65
C ASP A 441 -14.56 -15.41 -30.33
N TYR A 442 -14.32 -15.10 -29.05
CA TYR A 442 -13.96 -13.76 -28.61
C TYR A 442 -12.69 -13.21 -29.31
N CYS A 443 -11.75 -14.07 -29.74
CA CYS A 443 -10.57 -13.62 -30.48
C CYS A 443 -10.92 -12.95 -31.82
N GLY A 444 -12.14 -13.14 -32.34
CA GLY A 444 -12.68 -12.34 -33.45
C GLY A 444 -12.68 -10.82 -33.17
N VAL A 445 -12.95 -10.40 -31.93
CA VAL A 445 -12.93 -8.98 -31.52
C VAL A 445 -11.51 -8.41 -31.61
N ILE A 446 -10.50 -9.20 -31.30
CA ILE A 446 -9.09 -8.80 -31.39
C ILE A 446 -8.70 -8.55 -32.84
N ARG A 447 -9.14 -9.42 -33.76
CA ARG A 447 -8.94 -9.24 -35.21
C ARG A 447 -9.60 -7.96 -35.71
N GLN A 448 -10.84 -7.69 -35.29
CA GLN A 448 -11.58 -6.47 -35.63
C GLN A 448 -10.95 -5.20 -35.07
N SER A 449 -10.17 -5.32 -33.98
CA SER A 449 -9.48 -4.21 -33.33
C SER A 449 -8.03 -4.05 -33.82
N ASP A 450 -7.71 -4.53 -35.02
CA ASP A 450 -6.38 -4.51 -35.64
C ASP A 450 -5.28 -5.14 -34.77
N TYR A 451 -5.64 -6.10 -33.91
CA TYR A 451 -4.74 -6.70 -32.93
C TYR A 451 -4.11 -5.71 -31.94
N ASP A 452 -4.74 -4.55 -31.72
CA ASP A 452 -4.28 -3.53 -30.79
C ASP A 452 -4.89 -3.77 -29.39
N PRO A 453 -4.10 -4.16 -28.38
CA PRO A 453 -4.60 -4.43 -27.04
C PRO A 453 -5.19 -3.19 -26.34
N GLN A 454 -4.77 -1.98 -26.70
CA GLN A 454 -5.36 -0.75 -26.16
C GLN A 454 -6.77 -0.54 -26.71
N LYS A 455 -6.99 -0.81 -28.01
CA LYS A 455 -8.33 -0.73 -28.61
C LYS A 455 -9.25 -1.79 -28.02
N VAL A 456 -8.76 -3.03 -27.88
CA VAL A 456 -9.54 -4.14 -27.28
C VAL A 456 -9.91 -3.83 -25.83
N GLY A 457 -8.92 -3.48 -25.00
CA GLY A 457 -9.12 -3.26 -23.57
C GLY A 457 -9.95 -2.01 -23.23
N LYS A 458 -10.00 -1.02 -24.13
CA LYS A 458 -10.84 0.19 -24.00
C LYS A 458 -12.15 0.11 -24.78
N GLY A 459 -12.34 -0.90 -25.62
CA GLY A 459 -13.54 -1.06 -26.44
C GLY A 459 -14.69 -1.63 -25.63
N SER A 460 -15.81 -0.91 -25.51
CA SER A 460 -17.01 -1.40 -24.81
C SER A 460 -17.54 -2.70 -25.41
N PHE A 461 -17.49 -2.83 -26.74
CA PHE A 461 -17.93 -4.02 -27.46
C PHE A 461 -17.17 -5.28 -27.02
N SER A 462 -15.87 -5.19 -26.71
CA SER A 462 -15.08 -6.34 -26.25
C SER A 462 -15.66 -6.98 -24.99
N TYR A 463 -16.09 -6.16 -24.03
CA TYR A 463 -16.66 -6.63 -22.77
C TYR A 463 -18.05 -7.23 -22.97
N SER A 464 -18.89 -6.59 -23.80
CA SER A 464 -20.23 -7.12 -24.12
C SER A 464 -20.17 -8.43 -24.89
N ALA A 465 -19.24 -8.56 -25.84
CA ALA A 465 -19.03 -9.77 -26.62
C ALA A 465 -18.53 -10.92 -25.73
N ALA A 466 -17.49 -10.68 -24.92
CA ALA A 466 -16.97 -11.67 -23.98
C ALA A 466 -18.04 -12.12 -22.96
N LEU A 467 -18.78 -11.17 -22.37
CA LEU A 467 -19.86 -11.50 -21.43
C LEU A 467 -20.96 -12.33 -22.09
N THR A 468 -21.33 -12.03 -23.34
CA THR A 468 -22.38 -12.78 -24.04
C THR A 468 -21.91 -14.20 -24.37
N GLY A 469 -20.70 -14.35 -24.90
CA GLY A 469 -20.12 -15.66 -25.20
C GLY A 469 -19.99 -16.53 -23.95
N LEU A 470 -19.45 -15.98 -22.86
CA LEU A 470 -19.29 -16.71 -21.60
C LEU A 470 -20.61 -17.02 -20.89
N LYS A 471 -21.67 -16.22 -21.12
CA LYS A 471 -23.03 -16.58 -20.67
C LYS A 471 -23.55 -17.83 -21.36
N LEU A 472 -23.36 -17.96 -22.67
CA LEU A 472 -23.79 -19.15 -23.41
C LEU A 472 -22.97 -20.37 -22.98
N ALA A 473 -21.64 -20.24 -22.95
CA ALA A 473 -20.76 -21.31 -22.49
C ALA A 473 -21.07 -21.78 -21.05
N ALA A 474 -21.40 -20.86 -20.14
CA ALA A 474 -21.76 -21.23 -18.77
C ALA A 474 -23.12 -21.94 -18.67
N ILE A 475 -24.04 -21.73 -19.62
CA ILE A 475 -25.29 -22.47 -19.70
C ILE A 475 -25.01 -23.89 -20.21
N ASP A 476 -24.24 -24.01 -21.29
CA ASP A 476 -23.89 -25.29 -21.90
C ASP A 476 -23.11 -26.18 -20.92
N TYR A 477 -22.08 -25.62 -20.27
CA TYR A 477 -21.28 -26.33 -19.27
C TYR A 477 -22.11 -26.92 -18.12
N ARG A 478 -23.15 -26.20 -17.66
CA ARG A 478 -24.04 -26.71 -16.61
C ARG A 478 -24.93 -27.83 -17.11
N ALA A 479 -25.41 -27.74 -18.35
CA ALA A 479 -26.23 -28.78 -18.95
C ALA A 479 -25.45 -30.09 -19.14
N ASP A 480 -24.14 -30.00 -19.39
CA ASP A 480 -23.26 -31.16 -19.53
C ASP A 480 -22.83 -31.76 -18.18
N CYS A 481 -22.71 -30.94 -17.13
CA CYS A 481 -22.44 -31.43 -15.78
C CYS A 481 -23.65 -32.10 -15.10
N GLU A 482 -24.86 -31.88 -15.60
CA GLU A 482 -26.11 -32.49 -15.09
C GLU A 482 -26.46 -33.82 -15.79
N GLN A 483 -25.69 -34.24 -16.80
CA GLN A 483 -25.77 -35.54 -17.48
C GLN A 483 -24.76 -36.52 -16.90
#